data_AF-A0A0L7LE92-F1
#
_entry.id   AF-A0A0L7LE92-F1
#
_cell.length_a   1.000
_cell.length_b   1.000
_cell.length_c   1.000
_cell.angle_alpha   90.00
_cell.angle_beta   90.00
_cell.angle_gamma   90.00
#
_symmetry.space_group_name_H-M   'P 1'
#
loop_
_entity.id
_entity.type
_entity.pdbx_description
1 polymer ?
#
loop_
_entity_poly.entity_id
_entity_poly.type
_entity_poly.pdbx_seq_one_letter_code
_entity_poly.pdbx_strand_id
1 'polypeptide(L)'
;MTVKKLSKRMSDLTSLERFNLYYKEKEPELSGAQKVKRFLYNPKTKQICGRTTGSWSKICLFYFIFYLALAILVAICMWTFLQLLDARQPKWQLDSSIIGTNPGLGFRPLPPEVASSVIWYKGNDPGSYKFWVKEVSKFLTGI
;
A
#
# COMPACT_ATOMS: atom_id res chain seq x y z
N MET A 1 -11.49 -22.79 -12.91
CA MET A 1 -12.22 -24.01 -13.28
C MET A 1 -11.87 -24.29 -14.72
N THR A 2 -10.98 -25.27 -14.92
CA THR A 2 -10.27 -25.56 -16.16
C THR A 2 -11.23 -26.01 -17.25
N VAL A 3 -11.19 -25.37 -18.41
CA VAL A 3 -11.91 -25.82 -19.60
C VAL A 3 -11.27 -27.13 -20.03
N LYS A 4 -11.92 -28.26 -19.71
CA LYS A 4 -11.63 -29.53 -20.37
C LYS A 4 -11.95 -29.34 -21.86
N LYS A 5 -10.91 -29.27 -22.70
CA LYS A 5 -11.04 -29.36 -24.16
C LYS A 5 -11.82 -30.65 -24.47
N LEU A 6 -12.82 -30.51 -25.33
CA LEU A 6 -13.70 -31.59 -25.78
C LEU A 6 -12.86 -32.77 -26.31
N SER A 7 -12.88 -33.89 -25.60
CA SER A 7 -12.16 -35.13 -25.98
C SER A 7 -13.07 -36.17 -26.65
N LYS A 8 -14.40 -35.99 -26.59
CA LYS A 8 -15.37 -36.87 -27.29
C LYS A 8 -15.56 -36.43 -28.75
N ARG A 9 -15.58 -37.38 -29.68
CA ARG A 9 -15.93 -37.13 -31.08
C ARG A 9 -17.44 -36.89 -31.22
N MET A 10 -17.84 -36.18 -32.27
CA MET A 10 -19.26 -35.84 -32.57
C MET A 10 -20.17 -37.08 -32.62
N SER A 11 -19.62 -38.24 -33.01
CA SER A 11 -20.29 -39.54 -33.03
C SER A 11 -20.69 -40.03 -31.64
N ASP A 12 -19.87 -39.73 -30.63
CA ASP A 12 -19.93 -40.32 -29.28
C ASP A 12 -20.82 -39.52 -28.32
N LEU A 13 -21.43 -38.46 -28.83
CA LEU A 13 -22.37 -37.62 -28.10
C LEU A 13 -23.74 -38.29 -28.11
N THR A 14 -24.41 -38.24 -26.97
CA THR A 14 -25.82 -38.63 -26.88
C THR A 14 -26.69 -37.69 -27.72
N SER A 15 -27.88 -38.14 -28.13
CA SER A 15 -28.83 -37.31 -28.90
C SER A 15 -29.16 -35.99 -28.18
N LEU A 16 -29.26 -36.01 -26.85
CA LEU A 16 -29.47 -34.82 -26.02
C LEU A 16 -28.24 -33.89 -25.98
N GLU A 17 -27.03 -34.43 -25.91
CA GLU A 17 -25.81 -33.61 -25.99
C GLU A 17 -25.65 -32.95 -27.36
N ARG A 18 -25.96 -33.68 -28.44
CA ARG A 18 -26.02 -33.12 -29.79
C ARG A 18 -27.07 -32.02 -29.88
N PHE A 19 -28.27 -32.27 -29.38
CA PHE A 19 -29.35 -31.29 -29.34
C PHE A 19 -28.91 -30.02 -28.59
N ASN A 20 -28.38 -30.15 -27.36
CA ASN A 20 -27.88 -29.01 -26.59
C ASN A 20 -26.73 -28.24 -27.26
N LEU A 21 -25.87 -28.91 -28.03
CA LEU A 21 -24.83 -28.25 -28.82
C LEU A 21 -25.41 -27.46 -29.99
N TYR A 22 -26.42 -28.01 -30.68
CA TYR A 22 -27.11 -27.35 -31.78
C TYR A 22 -27.92 -26.13 -31.33
N TYR A 23 -28.56 -26.18 -30.16
CA TYR A 23 -29.35 -25.08 -29.60
C TYR A 23 -28.57 -24.17 -28.65
N LYS A 24 -27.25 -24.33 -28.55
CA LYS A 24 -26.43 -23.44 -27.74
C LYS A 24 -26.51 -22.04 -28.34
N GLU A 25 -27.27 -21.17 -27.67
CA GLU A 25 -27.47 -19.79 -28.10
C GLU A 25 -26.09 -19.12 -28.29
N LYS A 26 -25.80 -18.66 -29.53
CA LYS A 26 -24.57 -17.94 -29.83
C LYS A 26 -24.59 -16.65 -29.01
N GLU A 27 -23.61 -16.50 -28.12
CA GLU A 27 -23.45 -15.23 -27.41
C GLU A 27 -23.17 -14.12 -28.44
N PRO A 28 -23.78 -12.93 -28.28
CA PRO A 28 -23.63 -11.85 -29.24
C PRO A 28 -22.14 -11.44 -29.35
N GLU A 29 -21.69 -11.16 -30.57
CA GLU A 29 -20.35 -10.65 -30.86
C GLU A 29 -20.19 -9.26 -30.21
N LEU A 30 -19.66 -9.22 -28.99
CA LEU A 30 -19.49 -7.97 -28.24
C LEU A 30 -18.24 -7.21 -28.71
N SER A 31 -18.36 -5.89 -28.90
CA SER A 31 -17.22 -4.99 -29.09
C SER A 31 -16.25 -5.07 -27.89
N GLY A 32 -14.96 -4.76 -28.08
CA GLY A 32 -13.94 -4.86 -27.04
C GLY A 32 -14.32 -4.16 -25.72
N ALA A 33 -14.90 -2.96 -25.80
CA ALA A 33 -15.38 -2.23 -24.62
C ALA A 33 -16.57 -2.92 -23.93
N GLN A 34 -17.46 -3.54 -24.71
CA GLN A 34 -18.59 -4.28 -24.18
C GLN A 34 -18.16 -5.61 -23.53
N LYS A 35 -17.10 -6.25 -24.02
CA LYS A 35 -16.48 -7.43 -23.39
C LYS A 35 -15.93 -7.11 -22.00
N VAL A 36 -15.24 -5.96 -21.85
CA VAL A 36 -14.75 -5.51 -20.54
C VAL A 36 -15.91 -5.21 -19.59
N LYS A 37 -16.97 -4.54 -20.06
CA LYS A 37 -18.16 -4.25 -19.27
C LYS A 37 -18.89 -5.52 -18.82
N ARG A 38 -18.99 -6.51 -19.72
CA ARG A 38 -19.58 -7.84 -19.45
C ARG A 38 -18.73 -8.69 -18.51
N PHE A 39 -17.41 -8.53 -18.56
CA PHE A 39 -16.47 -9.18 -17.64
C PHE A 39 -16.61 -8.62 -16.21
N LEU A 40 -16.70 -7.30 -16.08
CA LEU A 40 -16.96 -6.63 -14.79
C LEU A 40 -18.28 -7.07 -14.17
N TYR A 41 -19.36 -7.03 -14.94
CA TYR A 41 -20.69 -7.44 -14.49
C TYR A 41 -21.50 -8.12 -15.60
N ASN A 42 -21.90 -9.36 -15.35
CA ASN A 42 -22.81 -10.08 -16.24
C ASN A 42 -24.23 -10.08 -15.64
N PRO A 43 -25.17 -9.26 -16.16
CA PRO A 43 -26.52 -9.18 -15.62
C PRO A 43 -27.33 -10.47 -15.80
N LYS A 44 -27.01 -11.31 -16.81
CA LYS A 44 -27.72 -12.57 -17.06
C LYS A 44 -27.40 -13.63 -16.00
N THR A 45 -26.14 -13.74 -15.60
CA THR A 45 -25.68 -14.73 -14.61
C THR A 45 -25.47 -14.15 -13.21
N LYS A 46 -25.65 -12.84 -13.05
CA LYS A 46 -25.36 -12.08 -11.82
C LYS A 46 -23.94 -12.36 -11.29
N GLN A 47 -22.98 -12.44 -12.21
CA GLN A 47 -21.57 -12.68 -11.89
C GLN A 47 -20.78 -11.38 -11.97
N ILE A 48 -19.90 -11.16 -11.00
CA ILE A 48 -18.95 -10.06 -10.96
C ILE A 48 -17.56 -10.65 -11.20
N CYS A 49 -16.84 -10.14 -12.21
CA CYS A 49 -15.50 -10.64 -12.59
C CYS A 49 -15.44 -12.18 -12.75
N GLY A 50 -16.50 -12.77 -13.34
CA GLY A 50 -16.58 -14.22 -13.60
C GLY A 50 -16.89 -15.11 -12.39
N ARG A 51 -17.29 -14.55 -11.24
CA ARG A 51 -17.74 -15.33 -10.06
C ARG A 51 -19.09 -14.85 -9.54
N THR A 52 -19.84 -15.75 -8.92
CA THR A 52 -21.12 -15.42 -8.26
C THR A 52 -20.88 -14.67 -6.95
N THR A 53 -21.84 -13.83 -6.55
CA THR A 53 -21.78 -13.06 -5.30
C THR A 53 -21.55 -13.95 -4.07
N GLY A 54 -22.12 -15.16 -4.05
CA GLY A 54 -21.93 -16.12 -2.96
C GLY A 54 -20.53 -16.75 -2.90
N SER A 55 -19.79 -16.80 -4.02
CA SER A 55 -18.38 -17.19 -4.00
C SER A 55 -17.50 -16.02 -3.57
N TRP A 56 -17.85 -14.79 -3.96
CA TRP A 56 -17.17 -13.58 -3.53
C TRP A 56 -17.25 -13.39 -2.02
N SER A 57 -18.44 -13.53 -1.43
CA SER A 57 -18.62 -13.36 0.02
C SER A 57 -17.76 -14.35 0.83
N LYS A 58 -17.63 -15.61 0.39
CA LYS A 58 -16.76 -16.61 1.02
C LYS A 58 -15.29 -16.22 0.97
N ILE A 59 -14.83 -15.75 -0.19
CA ILE A 59 -13.44 -15.29 -0.37
C ILE A 59 -13.17 -14.08 0.52
N CYS A 60 -14.06 -13.08 0.49
CA CYS A 60 -13.95 -11.88 1.30
C CYS A 60 -13.93 -12.21 2.80
N LEU A 61 -14.85 -13.07 3.27
CA LEU A 61 -14.91 -13.47 4.67
C LEU A 61 -13.65 -14.22 5.10
N PHE A 62 -13.15 -15.13 4.27
CA PHE A 62 -11.90 -15.85 4.54
C PHE A 62 -10.73 -14.88 4.71
N TYR A 63 -10.52 -13.98 3.73
CA TYR A 63 -9.43 -13.01 3.81
C TYR A 63 -9.61 -12.01 4.94
N PHE A 64 -10.84 -11.60 5.23
CA PHE A 64 -11.12 -10.71 6.35
C PHE A 64 -10.68 -11.33 7.68
N ILE A 65 -11.12 -12.55 7.98
CA ILE A 65 -10.75 -13.25 9.22
C ILE A 65 -9.24 -13.53 9.26
N PHE A 66 -8.65 -13.95 8.13
CA PHE A 66 -7.22 -14.21 8.02
C PHE A 66 -6.37 -12.97 8.31
N TYR A 67 -6.67 -11.84 7.65
CA TYR A 67 -5.93 -10.60 7.86
C TYR A 67 -6.22 -9.98 9.23
N LEU A 68 -7.43 -10.16 9.79
CA LEU A 68 -7.73 -9.75 11.15
C LEU A 68 -6.89 -10.52 12.18
N ALA A 69 -6.77 -11.85 12.03
CA ALA A 69 -5.90 -12.66 12.88
C ALA A 69 -4.43 -12.25 12.75
N LEU A 70 -3.96 -11.97 11.53
CA LEU A 70 -2.59 -11.50 11.29
C LEU A 70 -2.35 -10.12 11.91
N ALA A 71 -3.31 -9.20 11.80
CA ALA A 71 -3.23 -7.87 12.42
C ALA A 71 -3.21 -7.97 13.95
N ILE A 72 -4.02 -8.85 14.55
CA ILE A 72 -4.02 -9.10 15.99
C ILE A 72 -2.66 -9.67 16.45
N LEU A 73 -2.11 -10.63 15.71
CA LEU A 73 -0.79 -11.19 16.02
C LEU A 73 0.30 -10.11 15.99
N VAL A 74 0.32 -9.28 14.93
CA VAL A 74 1.27 -8.16 14.84
C VAL A 74 1.06 -7.15 15.96
N ALA A 75 -0.20 -6.83 16.29
CA ALA A 75 -0.53 -5.91 17.37
C ALA A 75 -0.06 -6.45 18.73
N ILE A 76 -0.24 -7.75 19.01
CA ILE A 76 0.25 -8.38 20.25
C ILE A 76 1.79 -8.35 20.27
N CYS A 77 2.46 -8.72 19.19
CA CYS A 77 3.93 -8.66 19.12
C CYS A 77 4.48 -7.24 19.31
N MET A 78 3.84 -6.24 18.71
CA MET A 78 4.23 -4.84 18.89
C MET A 78 3.92 -4.36 20.30
N TRP A 79 2.76 -4.73 20.86
CA TRP A 79 2.40 -4.38 22.24
C TRP A 79 3.41 -4.93 23.23
N THR A 80 3.74 -6.23 23.15
CA THR A 80 4.75 -6.83 24.05
C THR A 80 6.11 -6.19 23.85
N PHE A 81 6.54 -5.91 22.61
CA PHE A 81 7.78 -5.20 22.34
C PHE A 81 7.84 -3.82 23.01
N LEU A 82 6.75 -3.04 22.96
CA LEU A 82 6.70 -1.72 23.59
C LEU A 82 6.75 -1.79 25.12
N GLN A 83 6.21 -2.84 25.74
CA GLN A 83 6.35 -3.05 27.19
C GLN A 83 7.80 -3.37 27.62
N LEU A 84 8.62 -3.86 26.70
CA LEU A 84 10.04 -4.14 26.97
C LEU A 84 10.94 -2.90 26.83
N LEU A 85 10.41 -1.76 26.38
CA LEU A 85 11.15 -0.51 26.26
C LEU A 85 10.98 0.34 27.51
N ASP A 86 12.09 0.89 28.00
CA ASP A 86 12.07 1.89 29.07
C ASP A 86 11.60 3.24 28.51
N ALA A 87 10.62 3.86 29.17
CA ALA A 87 10.08 5.17 28.76
C ALA A 87 11.06 6.33 29.01
N ARG A 88 12.08 6.13 29.85
CA ARG A 88 13.00 7.20 30.24
C ARG A 88 14.27 7.24 29.40
N GLN A 89 14.72 6.11 28.88
CA GLN A 89 16.00 6.02 28.19
C GLN A 89 15.98 4.99 27.06
N PRO A 90 16.67 5.25 25.93
CA PRO A 90 16.75 4.30 24.84
C PRO A 90 17.59 3.08 25.26
N LYS A 91 17.19 1.89 24.79
CA LYS A 91 17.84 0.61 25.11
C LYS A 91 19.28 0.51 24.62
N TRP A 92 19.56 1.06 23.43
CA TRP A 92 20.89 1.06 22.84
C TRP A 92 21.45 2.48 22.84
N GLN A 93 22.50 2.68 23.62
CA GLN A 93 23.19 3.96 23.76
C GLN A 93 24.64 3.81 23.37
N LEU A 94 25.21 4.90 22.84
CA LEU A 94 26.64 5.06 22.68
C LEU A 94 27.27 3.96 21.80
N ASP A 95 28.29 3.23 22.27
CA ASP A 95 28.93 2.14 21.51
C ASP A 95 27.99 0.97 21.15
N SER A 96 26.86 0.86 21.85
CA SER A 96 25.80 -0.12 21.51
C SER A 96 24.86 0.37 20.41
N SER A 97 24.98 1.64 20.00
CA SER A 97 24.17 2.29 18.97
C SER A 97 25.00 2.55 17.71
N ILE A 98 24.32 2.67 16.56
CA ILE A 98 24.95 2.98 15.28
C ILE A 98 25.64 4.35 15.25
N ILE A 99 25.24 5.25 16.16
CA ILE A 99 25.78 6.62 16.27
C ILE A 99 27.17 6.61 16.94
N GLY A 100 27.49 5.55 17.69
CA GLY A 100 28.75 5.40 18.41
C GLY A 100 28.89 6.33 19.61
N THR A 101 30.13 6.49 20.07
CA THR A 101 30.53 7.31 21.23
C THR A 101 30.69 8.80 20.94
N ASN A 102 30.76 9.20 19.67
CA ASN A 102 31.10 10.57 19.32
C ASN A 102 29.84 11.41 19.01
N PRO A 103 29.52 12.43 19.82
CA PRO A 103 28.34 13.27 19.58
C PRO A 103 28.51 14.10 18.30
N GLY A 104 27.42 14.26 17.56
CA GLY A 104 27.39 15.16 16.41
C GLY A 104 27.41 16.64 16.81
N LEU A 105 28.02 17.48 15.98
CA LEU A 105 28.01 18.94 16.14
C LEU A 105 27.02 19.57 15.14
N GLY A 106 25.98 20.21 15.65
CA GLY A 106 25.08 21.05 14.86
C GLY A 106 25.40 22.54 15.03
N PHE A 107 25.15 23.35 14.00
CA PHE A 107 25.29 24.81 14.09
C PHE A 107 23.95 25.52 13.81
N ARG A 108 23.87 26.78 14.28
CA ARG A 108 22.77 27.72 14.06
C ARG A 108 23.38 29.09 13.78
N PRO A 109 22.75 29.94 12.93
CA PRO A 109 21.47 29.75 12.23
C PRO A 109 21.55 28.81 11.01
N LEU A 110 20.39 28.27 10.59
CA LEU A 110 20.30 27.42 9.41
C LEU A 110 20.03 28.26 8.14
N PRO A 111 20.74 28.02 7.04
CA PRO A 111 20.38 28.61 5.76
C PRO A 111 19.02 28.09 5.27
N PRO A 112 18.33 28.85 4.41
CA PRO A 112 17.07 28.40 3.80
C PRO A 112 17.26 27.18 2.89
N GLU A 113 18.46 26.97 2.38
CA GLU A 113 18.83 25.78 1.61
C GLU A 113 19.64 24.82 2.48
N VAL A 114 19.08 23.63 2.72
CA VAL A 114 19.60 22.60 3.64
C VAL A 114 20.92 21.95 3.20
N ALA A 115 21.37 22.21 1.97
CA ALA A 115 22.60 21.65 1.40
C ALA A 115 23.84 22.54 1.56
N SER A 116 23.67 23.79 2.01
CA SER A 116 24.76 24.75 2.21
C SER A 116 24.99 25.00 3.69
N SER A 117 26.24 25.10 4.13
CA SER A 117 26.59 25.60 5.48
C SER A 117 27.02 27.07 5.45
N VAL A 118 26.84 27.74 4.31
CA VAL A 118 27.36 29.08 4.09
C VAL A 118 26.39 30.12 4.66
N ILE A 119 26.93 30.98 5.51
CA ILE A 119 26.27 32.19 5.99
C ILE A 119 26.84 33.36 5.21
N TRP A 120 26.02 34.00 4.38
CA TRP A 120 26.41 35.21 3.65
C TRP A 120 25.54 36.38 4.08
N TYR A 121 26.17 37.54 4.27
CA TYR A 121 25.46 38.80 4.44
C TYR A 121 26.33 39.97 3.95
N LYS A 122 25.69 41.07 3.58
CA LYS A 122 26.36 42.32 3.24
C LYS A 122 26.42 43.21 4.49
N GLY A 123 27.64 43.56 4.94
CA GLY A 123 27.81 44.41 6.13
C GLY A 123 27.20 45.81 5.99
N ASN A 124 27.10 46.32 4.77
CA ASN A 124 26.55 47.65 4.48
C ASN A 124 25.02 47.66 4.23
N ASP A 125 24.36 46.49 4.21
CA ASP A 125 22.92 46.38 3.99
C ASP A 125 22.23 45.79 5.23
N PRO A 126 21.49 46.63 6.00
CA PRO A 126 20.75 46.19 7.17
C PRO A 126 19.70 45.11 6.87
N GLY A 127 19.24 44.97 5.62
CA GLY A 127 18.31 43.92 5.21
C GLY A 127 18.94 42.52 5.20
N SER A 128 20.22 42.44 4.86
CA SER A 128 20.89 41.18 4.53
C SER A 128 21.17 40.27 5.73
N TYR A 129 21.45 40.82 6.92
CA TYR A 129 21.73 40.03 8.13
C TYR A 129 20.50 39.81 9.01
N LYS A 130 19.40 40.55 8.78
CA LYS A 130 18.15 40.44 9.56
C LYS A 130 17.59 39.02 9.56
N PHE A 131 17.70 38.30 8.44
CA PHE A 131 17.31 36.89 8.35
C PHE A 131 18.05 36.03 9.39
N TRP A 132 19.39 36.12 9.42
CA TRP A 132 20.22 35.36 10.34
C TRP A 132 19.96 35.71 11.80
N VAL A 133 19.82 37.01 12.11
CA VAL A 133 19.50 37.49 13.46
C VAL A 133 18.12 36.99 13.90
N LYS A 134 17.14 36.98 13.01
CA LYS A 134 15.80 36.45 13.30
C LYS A 134 15.85 34.95 13.62
N GLU A 135 16.57 34.16 12.85
CA GLU A 135 16.69 32.71 13.10
C GLU A 135 17.44 32.41 14.41
N VAL A 136 18.51 33.14 14.70
CA VAL A 136 19.22 33.03 16.00
C VAL A 136 18.30 33.46 17.14
N SER A 137 17.62 34.60 17.00
CA SER A 137 16.72 35.11 18.02
C SER A 137 15.60 34.13 18.31
N LYS A 138 14.99 33.54 17.27
CA LYS A 138 13.96 32.50 17.40
C LYS A 138 14.47 31.29 18.17
N PHE A 139 15.66 30.79 17.81
CA PHE A 139 16.29 29.67 18.52
C PHE A 139 16.54 29.99 20.00
N LEU A 140 17.03 31.19 20.32
CA LEU A 140 17.32 31.60 21.70
C LEU A 140 16.08 31.85 22.54
N THR A 141 14.97 32.29 21.93
CA THR A 141 13.70 32.52 22.66
C THR A 141 12.93 31.24 22.96
N GLY A 142 13.34 30.08 22.42
CA GLY A 142 12.74 28.78 22.72
C GLY A 142 11.30 28.59 22.22
N ILE A 143 10.82 29.46 21.32
CA ILE A 143 9.48 29.45 20.70
C ILE A 143 9.62 29.37 19.17
#